data_AF-A0A0S8ELE8-F1
#
_entry.id   AF-A0A0S8ELE8-F1
#
_cell.length_a   1.000
_cell.length_b   1.000
_cell.length_c   1.000
_cell.angle_alpha   90.00
_cell.angle_beta   90.00
_cell.angle_gamma   90.00
#
_symmetry.space_group_name_H-M   'P 1'
#
loop_
_entity.id
_entity.type
_entity.pdbx_description
1 polymer ?
#
loop_
_entity_poly.entity_id
_entity_poly.type
_entity_poly.pdbx_seq_one_letter_code
_entity_poly.pdbx_strand_id
1 'polypeptide(L)'
;MVCPQRGARVKELRWDKILSVGVDEIDDDHRRLLDLFNILNHSVQEGAEPEYLEAVLEELINCTVWHFSHEERLMLKYGYERHQDHKMEHQELIDSVKELQHKILQSDNVVTDQDLEFLERWLTEHILSTDMKLSTDMKLGNYLIQVM
;
A
#
# COMPACT_ATOMS: atom_id res chain seq x y z
N MET A 1 7.99 -1.09 -39.01
CA MET A 1 8.30 -0.93 -37.58
C MET A 1 7.26 -0.02 -36.97
N VAL A 2 6.24 -0.60 -36.35
CA VAL A 2 5.21 0.17 -35.64
C VAL A 2 5.73 0.31 -34.22
N CYS A 3 6.06 1.52 -33.78
CA CYS A 3 6.25 1.78 -32.35
C CYS A 3 4.91 1.52 -31.66
N PRO A 4 4.85 0.65 -30.63
CA PRO A 4 3.65 0.54 -29.83
C PRO A 4 3.43 1.88 -29.13
N GLN A 5 2.22 2.39 -29.22
CA GLN A 5 1.83 3.58 -28.48
C GLN A 5 1.91 3.26 -26.99
N ARG A 6 2.86 3.88 -26.28
CA ARG A 6 3.00 3.73 -24.83
C ARG A 6 1.77 4.34 -24.17
N GLY A 7 1.05 3.53 -23.40
CA GLY A 7 0.06 3.99 -22.41
C GLY A 7 0.69 5.01 -21.45
N ALA A 8 -0.15 5.74 -20.73
CA ALA A 8 0.32 6.69 -19.73
C ALA A 8 1.18 5.94 -18.70
N ARG A 9 2.43 6.38 -18.53
CA ARG A 9 3.32 5.77 -17.55
C ARG A 9 2.93 6.19 -16.16
N VAL A 10 2.68 5.22 -15.29
CA VAL A 10 2.55 5.46 -13.85
C VAL A 10 3.86 6.03 -13.32
N LYS A 11 3.77 7.16 -12.62
CA LYS A 11 4.96 7.82 -12.08
C LYS A 11 5.49 7.04 -10.88
N GLU A 12 6.80 7.10 -10.71
CA GLU A 12 7.46 6.62 -9.50
C GLU A 12 6.91 7.37 -8.28
N LEU A 13 6.50 6.62 -7.26
CA LEU A 13 6.05 7.18 -6.00
C LEU A 13 7.26 7.51 -5.13
N ARG A 14 7.37 8.76 -4.70
CA ARG A 14 8.46 9.21 -3.83
C ARG A 14 7.92 9.47 -2.44
N TRP A 15 8.66 9.01 -1.43
CA TRP A 15 8.37 9.39 -0.06
C TRP A 15 8.37 10.91 0.09
N ASP A 16 7.31 11.44 0.69
CA ASP A 16 7.19 12.84 1.08
C ASP A 16 6.60 12.90 2.49
N LYS A 17 6.86 13.99 3.21
CA LYS A 17 6.27 14.23 4.54
C LYS A 17 4.75 14.24 4.52
N ILE A 18 4.09 14.47 3.38
CA ILE A 18 2.63 14.37 3.30
C ILE A 18 2.11 12.95 3.58
N LEU A 19 2.94 11.93 3.38
CA LEU A 19 2.61 10.51 3.60
C LEU A 19 2.95 10.03 5.02
N SER A 20 3.48 10.93 5.85
CA SER A 20 3.84 10.65 7.24
C SER A 20 2.63 10.83 8.15
N VAL A 21 2.34 9.80 8.93
CA VAL A 21 1.39 9.89 10.04
C VAL A 21 2.09 10.36 11.32
N GLY A 22 3.42 10.42 11.30
CA GLY A 22 4.26 10.85 12.41
C GLY A 22 4.34 9.82 13.53
N VAL A 23 4.20 8.54 13.16
CA VAL A 23 4.53 7.36 13.96
C VAL A 23 5.60 6.63 13.15
N ASP A 24 6.85 6.66 13.61
CA ASP A 24 8.01 6.17 12.83
C ASP A 24 7.83 4.73 12.34
N GLU A 25 7.26 3.88 13.19
CA GLU A 25 6.96 2.48 12.89
C GLU A 25 6.00 2.32 11.69
N ILE A 26 5.02 3.22 11.54
CA ILE A 26 4.06 3.20 10.41
C ILE A 26 4.66 3.88 9.17
N ASP A 27 5.40 4.97 9.37
CA ASP A 27 6.05 5.68 8.26
C ASP A 27 7.10 4.80 7.55
N ASP A 28 7.80 3.93 8.29
CA ASP A 28 8.74 2.97 7.71
C ASP A 28 8.02 1.89 6.89
N ASP A 29 6.84 1.46 7.33
CA ASP A 29 5.97 0.53 6.60
C ASP A 29 5.49 1.14 5.29
N HIS A 30 5.03 2.40 5.33
CA HIS A 30 4.63 3.14 4.14
C HIS A 30 5.77 3.25 3.12
N ARG A 31 6.99 3.58 3.55
CA ARG A 31 8.15 3.63 2.64
C ARG A 31 8.38 2.29 1.95
N ARG A 32 8.29 1.18 2.69
CA ARG A 32 8.45 -0.16 2.11
C ARG A 32 7.36 -0.48 1.08
N LEU A 33 6.12 -0.07 1.33
CA LEU A 33 5.02 -0.21 0.36
C LEU A 33 5.29 0.58 -0.92
N LEU A 34 5.75 1.83 -0.81
CA LEU A 34 6.12 2.63 -1.98
C LEU A 34 7.28 2.01 -2.76
N ASP A 35 8.30 1.50 -2.07
CA ASP A 35 9.45 0.84 -2.69
C ASP A 35 9.02 -0.41 -3.48
N LEU A 36 8.18 -1.27 -2.88
CA LEU A 36 7.66 -2.46 -3.55
C LEU A 36 6.76 -2.10 -4.75
N PHE A 37 5.91 -1.08 -4.60
CA PHE A 37 5.11 -0.57 -5.71
C PHE A 37 5.99 -0.07 -6.86
N ASN A 38 7.05 0.67 -6.56
CA ASN A 38 7.98 1.16 -7.58
C ASN A 38 8.73 0.02 -8.27
N ILE A 39 9.14 -1.01 -7.53
CA ILE A 39 9.75 -2.22 -8.12
C ILE A 39 8.76 -2.86 -9.10
N LEU A 40 7.49 -3.03 -8.70
CA LEU A 40 6.46 -3.60 -9.59
C LEU A 40 6.29 -2.74 -10.85
N ASN A 41 6.10 -1.43 -10.68
CA ASN A 41 5.93 -0.48 -11.78
C ASN A 41 7.11 -0.55 -12.76
N HIS A 42 8.35 -0.46 -12.26
CA HIS A 42 9.54 -0.57 -13.11
C HIS A 42 9.62 -1.92 -13.84
N SER A 43 9.32 -3.02 -13.15
CA SER A 43 9.38 -4.36 -13.74
C SER A 43 8.39 -4.51 -14.89
N VAL A 44 7.18 -3.95 -14.77
CA VAL A 44 6.20 -3.91 -15.87
C VAL A 44 6.71 -3.06 -17.03
N GLN A 45 7.28 -1.88 -16.75
CA GLN A 45 7.80 -0.99 -17.79
C GLN A 45 9.02 -1.55 -18.54
N GLU A 46 9.81 -2.39 -17.87
CA GLU A 46 10.97 -3.09 -18.45
C GLU A 46 10.57 -4.37 -19.19
N GLY A 47 9.31 -4.81 -19.05
CA GLY A 47 8.82 -6.05 -19.66
C GLY A 47 9.44 -7.28 -19.01
N ALA A 48 9.56 -7.28 -17.67
CA ALA A 48 10.04 -8.44 -16.91
C ALA A 48 9.14 -9.67 -17.13
N GLU A 49 9.72 -10.84 -16.89
CA GLU A 49 9.01 -12.12 -17.05
C GLU A 49 7.81 -12.22 -16.10
N PRO A 50 6.70 -12.86 -16.53
CA PRO A 50 5.47 -12.96 -15.74
C PRO A 50 5.68 -13.49 -14.32
N GLU A 51 6.53 -14.50 -14.13
CA GLU A 51 6.80 -15.11 -12.82
C GLU A 51 7.46 -14.12 -11.84
N TYR A 52 8.28 -13.20 -12.36
CA TYR A 52 8.89 -12.16 -11.55
C TYR A 52 7.86 -11.09 -11.16
N LEU A 53 6.99 -10.68 -12.09
CA LEU A 53 5.89 -9.76 -11.81
C LEU A 53 4.94 -10.32 -10.76
N GLU A 54 4.60 -11.61 -10.86
CA GLU A 54 3.79 -12.32 -9.88
C GLU A 54 4.45 -12.30 -8.49
N ALA A 55 5.75 -12.62 -8.40
CA ALA A 55 6.46 -12.62 -7.12
C ALA A 55 6.53 -11.23 -6.48
N VAL A 56 6.77 -10.17 -7.27
CA VAL A 56 6.79 -8.79 -6.76
C VAL A 56 5.40 -8.35 -6.31
N LEU A 57 4.36 -8.68 -7.07
CA LEU A 57 2.98 -8.41 -6.68
C LEU A 57 2.61 -9.14 -5.38
N GLU A 58 2.97 -10.41 -5.25
CA GLU A 58 2.74 -11.18 -4.03
C GLU A 58 3.44 -10.56 -2.81
N GLU A 59 4.70 -10.13 -2.96
CA GLU A 59 5.44 -9.45 -1.88
C GLU A 59 4.78 -8.12 -1.51
N LEU A 60 4.30 -7.33 -2.48
CA LEU A 60 3.55 -6.09 -2.22
C LEU A 60 2.28 -6.39 -1.40
N ILE A 61 1.52 -7.42 -1.77
CA ILE A 61 0.29 -7.83 -1.06
C ILE A 61 0.61 -8.28 0.36
N ASN A 62 1.65 -9.11 0.53
CA ASN A 62 2.07 -9.59 1.85
C ASN A 62 2.54 -8.43 2.74
N CYS A 63 3.29 -7.48 2.19
CA CYS A 63 3.72 -6.28 2.89
C CYS A 63 2.53 -5.42 3.34
N THR A 64 1.53 -5.25 2.48
CA THR A 64 0.27 -4.55 2.80
C THR A 64 -0.49 -5.21 3.94
N VAL A 65 -0.69 -6.53 3.88
CA VAL A 65 -1.41 -7.27 4.93
C VAL A 65 -0.66 -7.17 6.27
N TRP A 66 0.67 -7.22 6.22
CA TRP A 66 1.50 -7.07 7.40
C TRP A 66 1.42 -5.65 7.98
N HIS A 67 1.47 -4.60 7.13
CA HIS A 67 1.28 -3.19 7.51
C HIS A 67 -0.06 -2.99 8.22
N PHE A 68 -1.17 -3.41 7.62
CA PHE A 68 -2.50 -3.31 8.24
C PHE A 68 -2.56 -4.02 9.60
N SER A 69 -1.99 -5.22 9.68
CA SER A 69 -1.92 -5.96 10.94
C SER A 69 -1.08 -5.26 11.99
N HIS A 70 -0.01 -4.56 11.58
CA HIS A 70 0.87 -3.81 12.46
C HIS A 70 0.17 -2.55 12.99
N GLU A 71 -0.41 -1.78 12.09
CA GLU A 71 -1.22 -0.61 12.40
C GLU A 71 -2.36 -0.95 13.35
N GLU A 72 -3.11 -2.03 13.10
CA GLU A 72 -4.16 -2.52 14.01
C GLU A 72 -3.65 -2.81 15.42
N ARG A 73 -2.46 -3.41 15.56
CA ARG A 73 -1.84 -3.65 16.88
C ARG A 73 -1.49 -2.33 17.57
N LEU A 74 -0.96 -1.36 16.81
CA LEU A 74 -0.60 -0.05 17.36
C LEU A 74 -1.86 0.74 17.74
N MET A 75 -2.91 0.72 16.93
CA MET A 75 -4.21 1.34 17.24
C MET A 75 -4.75 0.84 18.59
N LEU A 76 -4.73 -0.48 18.82
CA LEU A 76 -5.14 -1.07 20.09
C LEU A 76 -4.22 -0.65 21.25
N LYS A 77 -2.90 -0.67 21.03
CA LYS A 77 -1.90 -0.29 22.05
C LYS A 77 -2.07 1.16 22.51
N TYR A 78 -2.35 2.08 21.60
CA TYR A 78 -2.51 3.50 21.90
C TYR A 78 -3.96 3.92 22.19
N GLY A 79 -4.91 2.97 22.16
CA GLY A 79 -6.31 3.24 22.51
C GLY A 79 -7.09 4.05 21.46
N TYR A 80 -6.77 3.88 20.17
CA TYR A 80 -7.47 4.57 19.08
C TYR A 80 -8.94 4.12 19.01
N GLU A 81 -9.87 5.02 19.31
CA GLU A 81 -11.30 4.69 19.46
C GLU A 81 -11.94 4.14 18.18
N ARG A 82 -11.46 4.58 17.01
CA ARG A 82 -12.02 4.22 15.70
C ARG A 82 -11.35 3.01 15.05
N HIS A 83 -10.62 2.21 15.83
CA HIS A 83 -9.87 1.06 15.31
C HIS A 83 -10.75 0.03 14.59
N GLN A 84 -12.03 -0.11 14.95
CA GLN A 84 -12.95 -1.04 14.29
C GLN A 84 -13.33 -0.56 12.88
N ASP A 85 -13.68 0.72 12.73
CA ASP A 85 -13.98 1.31 11.42
C ASP A 85 -12.76 1.19 10.50
N HIS A 86 -11.58 1.53 11.01
CA HIS A 86 -10.33 1.47 10.27
C HIS A 86 -10.03 0.04 9.80
N LYS A 87 -10.15 -0.94 10.70
CA LYS A 87 -9.99 -2.36 10.35
C LYS A 87 -10.96 -2.84 9.26
N MET A 88 -12.18 -2.30 9.23
CA MET A 88 -13.14 -2.63 8.18
C MET A 88 -12.68 -2.06 6.83
N GLU A 89 -12.15 -0.84 6.79
CA GLU A 89 -11.53 -0.26 5.59
C GLU A 89 -10.36 -1.18 5.12
N HIS A 90 -9.49 -1.65 6.01
CA HIS A 90 -8.42 -2.62 5.66
C HIS A 90 -8.95 -3.90 5.01
N GLN A 91 -10.06 -4.46 5.52
CA GLN A 91 -10.59 -5.70 4.99
C GLN A 91 -11.10 -5.53 3.56
N GLU A 92 -11.82 -4.44 3.27
CA GLU A 92 -12.29 -4.10 1.92
C GLU A 92 -11.13 -3.91 0.94
N LEU A 93 -10.07 -3.27 1.42
CA LEU A 93 -8.84 -3.02 0.69
C LEU A 93 -8.10 -4.35 0.36
N ILE A 94 -7.96 -5.26 1.34
CA ILE A 94 -7.37 -6.60 1.14
C ILE A 94 -8.17 -7.40 0.11
N ASP A 95 -9.50 -7.39 0.21
CA ASP A 95 -10.37 -8.17 -0.67
C ASP A 95 -10.24 -7.68 -2.13
N SER A 96 -10.22 -6.36 -2.33
CA SER A 96 -10.02 -5.74 -3.65
C SER A 96 -8.68 -6.14 -4.29
N VAL A 97 -7.62 -6.19 -3.49
CA VAL A 97 -6.27 -6.54 -3.98
C VAL A 97 -6.15 -8.04 -4.28
N LYS A 98 -6.80 -8.91 -3.49
CA LYS A 98 -6.85 -10.35 -3.79
C LYS A 98 -7.65 -10.64 -5.06
N GLU A 99 -8.72 -9.92 -5.31
CA GLU A 99 -9.47 -10.02 -6.57
C GLU A 99 -8.60 -9.63 -7.76
N LEU A 100 -7.82 -8.55 -7.63
CA LEU A 100 -6.86 -8.13 -8.65
C LEU A 100 -5.78 -9.19 -8.89
N GLN A 101 -5.17 -9.72 -7.82
CA GLN A 101 -4.20 -10.81 -7.89
C GLN A 101 -4.79 -12.01 -8.64
N HIS A 102 -5.99 -12.46 -8.25
CA HIS A 102 -6.66 -13.59 -8.89
C HIS A 102 -6.92 -13.33 -10.38
N LYS A 103 -7.36 -12.12 -10.75
CA LYS A 103 -7.56 -11.72 -12.15
C LYS A 103 -6.25 -11.85 -12.94
N ILE A 104 -5.13 -11.35 -12.40
CA ILE A 104 -3.82 -11.40 -13.07
C ILE A 104 -3.35 -12.86 -13.23
N LEU A 105 -3.44 -13.67 -12.17
CA LEU A 105 -2.91 -15.04 -12.16
C LEU A 105 -3.73 -16.05 -12.99
N GLN A 106 -5.04 -15.85 -13.14
CA GLN A 106 -5.89 -16.84 -13.82
C GLN A 106 -5.94 -16.73 -15.35
N SER A 107 -5.46 -15.63 -15.95
CA SER A 107 -5.88 -15.29 -17.30
C SER A 107 -4.76 -15.17 -18.35
N ASP A 108 -3.58 -15.78 -18.13
CA ASP A 108 -2.37 -15.57 -18.95
C ASP A 108 -2.08 -14.06 -19.20
N ASN A 109 -2.66 -13.19 -18.36
CA ASN A 109 -2.71 -11.76 -18.57
C ASN A 109 -1.55 -11.11 -17.84
N VAL A 110 -0.87 -10.24 -18.56
CA VAL A 110 0.21 -9.42 -18.00
C VAL A 110 -0.41 -8.31 -17.15
N VAL A 111 0.25 -7.94 -16.04
CA VAL A 111 -0.08 -6.74 -15.26
C VAL A 111 -0.14 -5.54 -16.20
N THR A 112 -1.27 -4.84 -16.22
CA THR A 112 -1.49 -3.69 -17.13
C THR A 112 -1.19 -2.36 -16.46
N ASP A 113 -0.96 -1.31 -17.25
CA ASP A 113 -0.85 0.06 -16.74
C ASP A 113 -2.10 0.46 -15.91
N GLN A 114 -3.29 -0.03 -16.26
CA GLN A 114 -4.51 0.24 -15.50
C GLN A 114 -4.52 -0.42 -14.12
N ASP A 115 -3.95 -1.62 -14.01
CA ASP A 115 -3.82 -2.32 -12.73
C ASP A 115 -2.80 -1.57 -11.83
N LEU A 116 -1.74 -1.01 -12.42
CA LEU A 116 -0.77 -0.16 -11.71
C LEU A 116 -1.39 1.16 -11.26
N GLU A 117 -2.15 1.86 -12.11
CA GLU A 117 -2.86 3.09 -11.77
C GLU A 117 -3.87 2.85 -10.63
N PHE A 118 -4.54 1.69 -10.65
CA PHE A 118 -5.43 1.29 -9.57
C PHE A 118 -4.67 1.12 -8.26
N LEU A 119 -3.56 0.35 -8.25
CA LEU A 119 -2.73 0.11 -7.07
C LEU A 119 -2.11 1.40 -6.53
N GLU A 120 -1.62 2.29 -7.41
CA GLU A 120 -1.08 3.60 -7.04
C GLU A 120 -2.12 4.41 -6.27
N ARG A 121 -3.30 4.56 -6.88
CA ARG A 121 -4.39 5.36 -6.32
C ARG A 121 -4.89 4.76 -5.02
N TRP A 122 -5.08 3.45 -4.99
CA TRP A 122 -5.52 2.71 -3.81
C TRP A 122 -4.56 2.91 -2.63
N LEU A 123 -3.25 2.76 -2.86
CA LEU A 123 -2.24 2.89 -1.80
C LEU A 123 -2.14 4.33 -1.30
N THR A 124 -2.07 5.29 -2.22
CA THR A 124 -1.91 6.70 -1.88
C THR A 124 -3.17 7.29 -1.25
N GLU A 125 -4.37 6.93 -1.72
CA GLU A 125 -5.63 7.34 -1.10
C GLU A 125 -5.77 6.79 0.32
N HIS A 126 -5.44 5.51 0.54
CA HIS A 126 -5.47 4.91 1.87
C HIS A 126 -4.55 5.66 2.85
N ILE A 127 -3.26 5.83 2.50
CA ILE A 127 -2.31 6.55 3.34
C ILE A 127 -2.79 7.98 3.62
N LEU A 128 -3.18 8.73 2.58
CA LEU A 128 -3.53 10.15 2.69
C LEU A 128 -4.89 10.43 3.33
N SER A 129 -5.76 9.43 3.46
CA SER A 129 -7.12 9.61 3.98
C SER A 129 -7.40 8.80 5.23
N THR A 130 -7.05 7.52 5.25
CA THR A 130 -7.35 6.59 6.33
C THR A 130 -6.26 6.67 7.40
N ASP A 131 -5.00 6.49 7.04
CA ASP A 131 -3.89 6.42 7.99
C ASP A 131 -3.60 7.80 8.58
N MET A 132 -3.80 8.86 7.79
CA MET A 132 -3.70 10.24 8.30
C MET A 132 -4.66 10.55 9.46
N LYS A 133 -5.77 9.81 9.61
CA LYS A 133 -6.66 9.94 10.78
C LYS A 133 -5.96 9.52 12.09
N LEU A 134 -4.90 8.72 12.02
CA LEU A 134 -4.11 8.30 13.19
C LEU A 134 -3.21 9.39 13.75
N SER A 135 -2.77 10.33 12.90
CA SER A 135 -1.67 11.25 13.17
C SER A 135 -1.84 12.06 14.47
N THR A 136 -3.06 12.46 14.81
CA THR A 136 -3.33 13.24 16.03
C THR A 136 -3.50 12.32 17.24
N ASP A 137 -4.29 11.26 17.09
CA ASP A 137 -4.75 10.44 18.21
C ASP A 137 -3.66 9.51 18.76
N MET A 138 -2.85 8.92 17.87
CA MET A 138 -1.76 8.03 18.30
C MET A 138 -0.58 8.78 18.91
N LYS A 139 -0.34 10.05 18.51
CA LYS A 139 0.67 10.90 19.17
C LYS A 139 0.29 11.22 20.60
N LEU A 140 -0.99 11.48 20.86
CA LEU A 140 -1.51 11.69 22.22
C LEU A 140 -1.42 10.40 23.04
N GLY A 141 -1.82 9.26 22.47
CA GLY A 141 -1.68 7.96 23.12
C GLY A 141 -0.23 7.61 23.49
N ASN A 142 0.72 7.86 22.58
CA ASN A 142 2.15 7.62 22.84
C ASN A 142 2.69 8.51 23.97
N TYR A 143 2.32 9.80 23.99
CA TYR A 143 2.69 10.69 25.09
C TYR A 143 2.13 10.20 26.43
N LEU A 144 0.86 9.78 26.47
CA LEU A 144 0.23 9.28 27.70
C LEU A 144 0.89 8.00 28.23
N ILE A 145 1.31 7.08 27.36
CA ILE A 145 2.03 5.86 27.78
C ILE A 145 3.42 6.17 28.31
N GLN A 146 4.11 7.20 27.79
CA GLN A 146 5.45 7.58 28.25
C GLN A 146 5.46 8.35 29.59
N VAL A 147 4.34 8.94 29.99
CA VAL A 147 4.21 9.73 31.23
C VAL A 147 3.51 9.00 32.39
N MET A 148 3.12 7.74 32.18
CA MET A 148 2.58 6.83 33.20
C MET A 148 3.65 5.85 33.68
#